data_AF-A0A0C4E4V9-F1
#
_entry.id   AF-A0A0C4E4V9-F1
#
_cell.length_a   1.000
_cell.length_b   1.000
_cell.length_c   1.000
_cell.angle_alpha   90.00
_cell.angle_beta   90.00
_cell.angle_gamma   90.00
#
_symmetry.space_group_name_H-M   'P 1'
#
loop_
_entity.id
_entity.type
_entity.pdbx_description
1 polymer ?
#
loop_
_entity_poly.entity_id
_entity_poly.type
_entity_poly.pdbx_seq_one_letter_code
_entity_poly.pdbx_strand_id
1 'polypeptide(L)'
;MDKSADVVRAIARLSHFYRHESCGQCTPCREGSKWTEQIMHRFEHGQGRVREIDMLQELTKQVEGHTICALGEAFAWPIQGLIRHFRPELEKRMADYAQQTGGPALAGGWNHDARQQGKLVAPGQ
;
A
#
# COMPACT_ATOMS: atom_id res chain seq x y z
N MET A 1 18.03 9.00 5.69
CA MET A 1 17.78 9.18 4.24
C MET A 1 18.14 10.60 3.89
N ASP A 2 18.90 10.79 2.82
CA ASP A 2 19.14 12.12 2.25
C ASP A 2 17.96 12.53 1.35
N LYS A 3 18.02 13.73 0.75
CA LYS A 3 16.94 14.27 -0.09
C LYS A 3 16.84 13.62 -1.47
N SER A 4 17.80 12.78 -1.85
CA SER A 4 17.79 12.08 -3.15
C SER A 4 16.99 10.77 -3.11
N ALA A 5 16.67 10.28 -1.91
CA ALA A 5 15.97 9.02 -1.72
C ALA A 5 14.46 9.14 -1.95
N ASP A 6 13.91 8.21 -2.73
CA ASP A 6 12.47 7.99 -2.87
C ASP A 6 11.93 7.34 -1.57
N VAL A 7 11.21 8.14 -0.78
CA VAL A 7 10.65 7.73 0.52
C VAL A 7 9.59 6.65 0.32
N VAL A 8 8.72 6.80 -0.68
CA VAL A 8 7.64 5.84 -0.96
C VAL A 8 8.23 4.47 -1.31
N ARG A 9 9.26 4.42 -2.17
CA ARG A 9 9.97 3.18 -2.50
C ARG A 9 10.67 2.58 -1.28
N ALA A 10 11.31 3.39 -0.44
CA ALA A 10 11.98 2.91 0.76
C ALA A 10 10.97 2.21 1.70
N ILE A 11 9.80 2.81 1.91
CA ILE A 11 8.75 2.23 2.74
C ILE A 11 8.12 1.00 2.07
N ALA A 12 7.94 0.99 0.74
CA ALA A 12 7.46 -0.19 0.02
C ALA A 12 8.38 -1.41 0.22
N ARG A 13 9.70 -1.19 0.21
CA ARG A 13 10.69 -2.24 0.53
C ARG A 13 10.59 -2.73 1.97
N LEU A 14 10.33 -1.84 2.94
CA LEU A 14 10.08 -2.24 4.33
C LEU A 14 8.81 -3.09 4.43
N SER A 15 7.72 -2.71 3.74
CA SER A 15 6.48 -3.49 3.73
C SER A 15 6.68 -4.90 3.19
N HIS A 16 7.45 -5.05 2.10
CA HIS A 16 7.83 -6.37 1.58
C HIS A 16 8.62 -7.18 2.61
N PHE A 17 9.62 -6.57 3.26
CA PHE A 17 10.40 -7.22 4.31
C PHE A 17 9.52 -7.74 5.46
N TYR A 18 8.67 -6.89 6.03
CA TYR A 18 7.80 -7.30 7.15
C TYR A 18 6.75 -8.34 6.75
N ARG A 19 6.28 -8.30 5.51
CA ARG A 19 5.41 -9.35 4.98
C ARG A 19 6.15 -10.69 4.86
N HIS A 20 7.40 -10.67 4.40
CA HIS A 20 8.24 -11.86 4.28
C HIS A 20 8.57 -12.46 5.66
N GLU A 21 8.93 -11.62 6.63
CA GLU A 21 9.35 -12.03 7.97
C GLU A 21 8.19 -12.26 8.95
N SER A 22 6.94 -11.99 8.55
CA SER A 22 5.79 -12.27 9.40
C SER A 22 5.68 -13.77 9.67
N CYS A 23 5.82 -14.17 10.94
CA CYS A 23 5.64 -15.56 11.39
C CYS A 23 4.23 -16.13 11.15
N GLY A 24 3.25 -15.25 10.93
CA GLY A 24 1.88 -15.62 10.57
C GLY A 24 0.98 -16.03 11.74
N GLN A 25 1.40 -15.86 12.99
CA GLN A 25 0.61 -16.31 14.15
C GLN A 25 -0.66 -15.48 14.39
N CYS A 26 -0.55 -14.15 14.42
CA CYS A 26 -1.70 -13.26 14.61
C CYS A 26 -2.29 -12.84 13.27
N THR A 27 -3.61 -12.98 13.12
CA THR A 27 -4.36 -12.57 11.93
C THR A 27 -4.12 -11.11 11.51
N PRO A 28 -4.16 -10.11 12.41
CA PRO A 28 -3.89 -8.72 12.02
C PRO A 28 -2.49 -8.53 11.41
N CYS A 29 -1.45 -9.20 11.91
CA CYS A 29 -0.13 -9.12 11.30
C CYS A 29 -0.03 -9.91 9.99
N ARG A 30 -0.55 -11.14 9.95
CA ARG A 30 -0.44 -12.04 8.78
C ARG A 30 -1.17 -11.47 7.57
N GLU A 31 -2.41 -11.05 7.74
CA GLU A 31 -3.20 -10.48 6.64
C GLU A 31 -2.87 -8.99 6.45
N GLY A 32 -2.69 -8.23 7.53
CA GLY A 32 -2.39 -6.80 7.46
C GLY A 32 -1.08 -6.50 6.74
N SER A 33 -0.01 -7.25 7.01
CA SER A 33 1.27 -7.09 6.29
C SER A 33 1.13 -7.39 4.79
N LYS A 34 0.30 -8.38 4.42
CA LYS A 34 0.04 -8.75 3.02
C LYS A 34 -0.70 -7.63 2.27
N TRP A 35 -1.77 -7.12 2.87
CA TRP A 35 -2.52 -6.00 2.28
C TRP A 35 -1.66 -4.73 2.19
N THR A 36 -0.87 -4.46 3.22
CA THR A 36 0.05 -3.31 3.27
C THR A 36 1.08 -3.37 2.16
N GLU A 37 1.74 -4.52 1.95
CA GLU A 37 2.68 -4.71 0.85
C GLU A 37 2.01 -4.48 -0.51
N GLN A 38 0.84 -5.08 -0.74
CA GLN A 38 0.12 -4.94 -2.01
C GLN A 38 -0.27 -3.48 -2.30
N ILE A 39 -0.74 -2.75 -1.29
CA ILE A 39 -1.10 -1.33 -1.44
C ILE A 39 0.15 -0.48 -1.66
N MET A 40 1.22 -0.71 -0.90
CA MET A 40 2.48 0.03 -1.06
C MET A 40 3.14 -0.19 -2.42
N HIS A 41 3.07 -1.41 -2.95
CA HIS A 41 3.51 -1.68 -4.32
C HIS A 41 2.73 -0.84 -5.33
N ARG A 42 1.40 -0.68 -5.17
CA ARG A 42 0.62 0.21 -6.04
C ARG A 42 0.98 1.68 -5.85
N PHE A 43 1.22 2.12 -4.62
CA PHE A 43 1.62 3.49 -4.33
C PHE A 43 2.97 3.86 -4.95
N GLU A 44 3.95 2.94 -4.90
CA GLU A 44 5.24 3.11 -5.56
C GLU A 44 5.09 3.34 -7.08
N HIS A 45 4.12 2.68 -7.72
CA HIS A 45 3.86 2.82 -9.15
C HIS A 45 2.82 3.91 -9.50
N GLY A 46 2.29 4.65 -8.51
CA GLY A 46 1.21 5.62 -8.71
C GLY A 46 -0.16 5.01 -9.05
N GLN A 47 -0.28 3.68 -9.03
CA GLN A 47 -1.49 2.92 -9.35
C GLN A 47 -2.51 2.86 -8.20
N GLY A 48 -2.32 3.66 -7.16
CA GLY A 48 -3.24 3.76 -6.04
C GLY A 48 -4.35 4.78 -6.26
N ARG A 49 -5.38 4.70 -5.45
CA ARG A 49 -6.42 5.73 -5.31
C ARG A 49 -6.21 6.49 -4.01
N VAL A 50 -6.56 7.78 -4.00
CA VAL A 50 -6.46 8.63 -2.79
C VAL A 50 -7.17 8.00 -1.59
N ARG A 51 -8.36 7.40 -1.80
CA ARG A 51 -9.09 6.69 -0.73
C ARG A 51 -8.31 5.53 -0.10
N GLU A 52 -7.40 4.90 -0.85
CA GLU A 52 -6.61 3.78 -0.34
C GLU A 52 -5.56 4.26 0.67
N ILE A 53 -5.18 5.53 0.66
CA ILE A 53 -4.30 6.13 1.67
C ILE A 53 -5.01 6.07 3.03
N ASP A 54 -6.26 6.50 3.08
CA ASP A 54 -7.04 6.51 4.32
C ASP A 54 -7.39 5.09 4.77
N MET A 55 -7.70 4.17 3.83
CA MET A 55 -7.88 2.76 4.13
C MET A 55 -6.63 2.12 4.72
N LEU A 56 -5.45 2.44 4.18
CA LEU A 56 -4.19 1.91 4.67
C LEU A 56 -3.88 2.46 6.07
N GLN A 57 -4.14 3.75 6.31
CA GLN A 57 -4.03 4.35 7.64
C GLN A 57 -4.93 3.61 8.65
N GLU A 58 -6.18 3.33 8.31
CA GLU A 58 -7.08 2.59 9.20
C GLU A 58 -6.60 1.17 9.46
N LEU A 59 -6.17 0.46 8.40
CA LEU A 59 -5.61 -0.89 8.53
C LEU A 59 -4.44 -0.92 9.52
N THR A 60 -3.53 0.06 9.46
CA THR A 60 -2.37 0.09 10.37
C THR A 60 -2.77 0.30 11.84
N LYS A 61 -3.88 1.01 12.12
CA LYS A 61 -4.42 1.16 13.48
C LYS A 61 -5.08 -0.10 14.01
N GLN A 62 -5.67 -0.91 13.12
CA GLN A 62 -6.23 -2.22 13.48
C GLN A 62 -5.15 -3.28 13.74
N VAL A 63 -3.92 -3.02 13.31
CA VAL A 63 -2.76 -3.86 13.63
C VAL A 63 -2.14 -3.41 14.95
N GLU A 64 -1.91 -2.10 15.09
CA GLU A 64 -1.35 -1.49 16.29
C GLU A 64 -2.17 -1.84 17.54
N GLY A 65 -1.51 -2.38 18.57
CA GLY A 65 -2.12 -2.82 19.82
C GLY A 65 -2.89 -4.15 19.75
N HIS A 66 -3.01 -4.77 18.57
CA HIS A 66 -3.80 -5.98 18.35
C HIS A 66 -2.96 -7.19 17.91
N THR A 67 -1.64 -7.13 18.08
CA THR A 67 -0.71 -8.22 17.75
C THR A 67 0.00 -8.75 18.99
N ILE A 68 0.48 -9.99 18.92
CA ILE A 68 1.14 -10.67 20.05
C ILE A 68 2.59 -10.21 20.26
N CYS A 69 3.26 -9.70 19.22
CA CYS A 69 4.66 -9.31 19.27
C CYS A 69 4.90 -7.98 18.54
N ALA A 70 6.07 -7.38 18.76
CA ALA A 70 6.41 -6.06 18.24
C ALA A 70 6.54 -5.97 16.70
N LEU A 71 6.55 -7.09 15.97
CA LEU A 71 6.64 -7.06 14.50
C LEU A 71 5.43 -6.37 13.87
N GLY A 72 4.24 -6.53 14.46
CA GLY A 72 3.03 -5.84 14.02
C GLY A 72 3.17 -4.32 14.04
N GLU A 73 3.61 -3.79 15.18
CA GLU A 73 3.91 -2.37 15.35
C GLU A 73 5.01 -1.89 14.40
N ALA A 74 6.07 -2.69 14.27
CA ALA A 74 7.23 -2.35 13.47
C ALA A 74 6.91 -2.15 11.99
N PHE A 75 5.90 -2.84 11.43
CA PHE A 75 5.45 -2.58 10.06
C PHE A 75 4.39 -1.49 9.96
N ALA A 76 3.53 -1.32 10.98
CA ALA A 76 2.44 -0.35 10.97
C ALA A 76 2.96 1.09 11.05
N TRP A 77 3.88 1.37 11.97
CA TRP A 77 4.34 2.74 12.23
C TRP A 77 5.08 3.43 11.07
N PRO A 78 5.95 2.75 10.29
CA PRO A 78 6.55 3.35 9.10
C PRO A 78 5.51 3.85 8.08
N ILE A 79 4.40 3.12 7.93
CA ILE A 79 3.31 3.48 7.03
C ILE A 79 2.53 4.68 7.56
N GLN A 80 2.21 4.69 8.86
CA GLN A 80 1.58 5.84 9.49
C GLN A 80 2.45 7.10 9.38
N GLY A 81 3.78 6.95 9.56
CA GLY A 81 4.75 8.03 9.37
C GLY A 81 4.81 8.53 7.93
N LEU A 82 4.81 7.62 6.95
CA LEU A 82 4.74 7.96 5.54
C LEU A 82 3.48 8.80 5.23
N ILE A 83 2.31 8.34 5.67
CA ILE A 83 1.05 9.04 5.40
C ILE A 83 1.03 10.39 6.11
N ARG A 84 1.45 10.46 7.37
CA ARG A 84 1.46 11.72 8.14
C ARG A 84 2.33 12.80 7.52
N HIS A 85 3.50 12.44 6.98
CA HIS A 85 4.50 13.41 6.55
C HIS A 85 4.64 13.55 5.03
N PHE A 86 4.22 12.55 4.27
CA PHE A 86 4.44 12.46 2.82
C PHE A 86 3.15 12.14 2.04
N ARG A 87 1.95 12.33 2.61
CA ARG A 87 0.68 12.22 1.85
C ARG A 87 0.66 13.04 0.56
N PRO A 88 1.15 14.31 0.51
CA PRO A 88 1.20 15.04 -0.75
C PRO A 88 2.06 14.37 -1.83
N GLU A 89 3.12 13.66 -1.44
CA GLU A 89 3.97 12.91 -2.39
C GLU A 89 3.23 11.71 -2.97
N LEU A 90 2.46 10.99 -2.15
CA LEU A 90 1.59 9.90 -2.60
C LEU A 90 0.52 10.40 -3.58
N GLU A 91 -0.20 11.47 -3.21
CA GLU A 91 -1.25 12.06 -4.04
C GLU A 91 -0.70 12.58 -5.37
N LYS A 92 0.46 13.24 -5.34
CA LYS A 92 1.15 13.68 -6.55
C LYS A 92 1.46 12.51 -7.48
N ARG A 93 2.00 11.40 -6.95
CA ARG A 93 2.35 10.21 -7.74
C ARG A 93 1.12 9.58 -8.41
N MET A 94 -0.03 9.59 -7.74
CA MET A 94 -1.31 9.15 -8.31
C MET A 94 -1.83 10.11 -9.38
N ALA A 95 -1.67 11.42 -9.18
CA ALA A 95 -2.06 12.44 -10.16
C ALA A 95 -1.19 12.36 -11.43
N ASP A 96 0.12 12.21 -11.27
CA ASP A 96 1.09 12.05 -12.37
C ASP A 96 0.77 10.79 -13.17
N TYR A 97 0.48 9.67 -12.49
CA TYR A 97 0.02 8.45 -13.14
C TYR A 97 -1.27 8.69 -13.94
N ALA A 98 -2.28 9.34 -13.35
CA ALA A 98 -3.55 9.60 -14.02
C ALA A 98 -3.40 10.47 -15.28
N GLN A 99 -2.49 11.44 -15.26
CA GLN A 99 -2.16 12.26 -16.43
C GLN A 99 -1.51 11.43 -17.55
N GLN A 100 -0.64 10.48 -17.19
CA GLN A 100 0.05 9.61 -18.15
C GLN A 100 -0.87 8.56 -18.77
N THR A 101 -1.81 8.01 -17.99
CA THR A 101 -2.68 6.91 -18.43
C THR A 101 -4.06 7.36 -18.90
N GLY A 102 -4.33 8.67 -18.92
CA GLY A 102 -5.61 9.24 -19.36
C GLY A 102 -6.77 9.02 -18.38
N GLY A 103 -6.49 8.76 -17.11
CA GLY A 103 -7.49 8.55 -16.07
C GLY A 103 -6.91 7.92 -14.79
N PRO A 104 -7.59 8.06 -13.64
CA PRO A 104 -7.13 7.51 -12.37
C PRO A 104 -7.19 5.97 -12.38
N ALA A 105 -6.28 5.33 -11.64
CA ALA A 105 -6.30 3.88 -11.46
C ALA A 105 -7.63 3.40 -10.87
N LEU A 106 -8.12 2.25 -11.35
CA LEU A 106 -9.30 1.59 -10.80
C LEU A 106 -8.95 0.86 -9.48
N ALA A 107 -9.97 0.40 -8.77
CA ALA A 107 -9.77 -0.31 -7.51
C ALA A 107 -8.85 -1.53 -7.69
N GLY A 108 -7.82 -1.66 -6.87
CA GLY A 108 -6.81 -2.74 -7.03
C GLY A 108 -5.72 -2.43 -8.05
N GLY A 109 -5.63 -1.20 -8.57
CA GLY A 109 -4.58 -0.78 -9.51
C GLY A 109 -4.83 -1.18 -10.96
N TRP A 110 -6.07 -1.51 -11.32
CA TRP A 110 -6.40 -1.87 -12.70
C TRP A 110 -6.43 -0.64 -13.62
N ASN A 111 -5.94 -0.83 -14.84
CA ASN A 111 -6.12 0.11 -15.93
C ASN A 111 -7.55 0.04 -16.48
N HIS A 112 -7.98 1.09 -17.20
CA HIS A 112 -9.31 1.15 -17.80
C HIS A 112 -9.55 0.07 -18.88
N ASP A 113 -8.51 -0.44 -19.52
CA ASP A 113 -8.56 -1.50 -20.53
C ASP A 113 -8.47 -2.92 -19.93
N ALA A 114 -8.31 -3.06 -18.60
CA ALA A 114 -8.13 -4.36 -17.94
C ALA A 114 -9.27 -5.36 -18.22
N ARG A 115 -10.50 -4.88 -18.47
CA ARG A 115 -11.63 -5.72 -18.90
C ARG A 115 -11.40 -6.34 -20.27
N GLN A 116 -10.93 -5.54 -21.23
CA GLN A 116 -10.65 -5.99 -22.61
C GLN A 116 -9.47 -6.96 -22.65
N GLN A 117 -8.50 -6.77 -21.75
CA GLN A 117 -7.36 -7.67 -21.56
C GLN A 117 -7.70 -8.96 -20.79
N GLY A 118 -8.96 -9.17 -20.39
CA GLY A 118 -9.38 -10.36 -19.63
C GLY A 118 -8.84 -10.42 -18.20
N LYS A 119 -8.31 -9.32 -17.66
CA LYS A 119 -7.69 -9.28 -16.33
C LYS A 119 -8.70 -9.08 -15.18
N LEU A 120 -9.89 -8.56 -15.49
CA LEU A 120 -10.99 -8.44 -14.51
C LEU A 120 -11.77 -9.75 -14.46
N VAL A 121 -11.37 -10.65 -13.55
CA VAL A 121 -12.15 -11.87 -13.24
C VAL A 121 -13.19 -11.51 -12.19
N ALA A 122 -14.47 -11.74 -12.49
CA ALA A 122 -15.53 -11.58 -11.51
C ALA A 122 -15.37 -12.62 -10.38
N PRO A 123 -15.63 -12.30 -9.11
CA PRO A 123 -15.60 -13.29 -8.05
C PRO A 123 -16.65 -14.38 -8.35
N GLY A 124 -16.22 -15.59 -8.72
CA GLY A 124 -17.10 -16.74 -8.99
C GLY A 124 -17.01 -17.40 -10.37
N GLN A 125 -15.97 -17.16 -11.16
CA GLN A 125 -15.61 -18.00 -12.31
C GLN A 125 -14.42 -18.90 -12.00
#